data_AF-A0A2V8DK42-F1
#
_entry.id   AF-A0A2V8DK42-F1
#
_cell.length_a   1.000
_cell.length_b   1.000
_cell.length_c   1.000
_cell.angle_alpha   90.00
_cell.angle_beta   90.00
_cell.angle_gamma   90.00
#
_symmetry.space_group_name_H-M   'P 1'
#
loop_
_entity.id
_entity.type
_entity.pdbx_description
1 polymer ?
#
loop_
_entity_poly.entity_id
_entity_poly.type
_entity_poly.pdbx_seq_one_letter_code
_entity_poly.pdbx_strand_id
1 'polypeptide(L)'
;MRLALEAGTFLNRVLDQEQQARELGVTGVPAMLVGDDSATAEPVIGAVPYDWLKSAVERALSGQSLDWRRRALRSAIRLTNRQA
;
A
#
# COMPACT_ATOMS: atom_id res chain seq x y z
N MET A 1 -21.13 -19.69 8.68
CA MET A 1 -20.92 -18.22 8.64
C MET A 1 -21.34 -17.53 9.93
N ARG A 2 -22.59 -17.69 10.39
CA ARG A 2 -23.08 -17.12 11.68
C ARG A 2 -22.20 -17.45 12.90
N LEU A 3 -21.81 -18.71 13.06
CA LEU A 3 -20.90 -19.14 14.15
C LEU A 3 -19.54 -18.43 14.15
N ALA A 4 -18.97 -18.13 12.98
CA ALA A 4 -17.67 -17.46 12.89
C ALA A 4 -17.74 -15.97 13.27
N LEU A 5 -18.90 -15.33 13.04
CA LEU A 5 -19.18 -13.97 13.48
C LEU A 5 -19.39 -13.93 14.99
N GLU A 6 -20.20 -14.84 15.52
CA GLU A 6 -20.50 -14.93 16.96
C GLU A 6 -19.24 -15.28 17.77
N ALA A 7 -18.35 -16.12 17.24
CA ALA A 7 -17.08 -16.48 17.87
C ALA A 7 -15.95 -15.46 17.61
N GLY A 8 -16.19 -14.39 16.86
CA GLY A 8 -15.19 -13.36 16.55
C GLY A 8 -13.94 -13.91 15.82
N THR A 9 -14.07 -15.02 15.10
CA THR A 9 -12.93 -15.82 14.60
C THR A 9 -11.94 -15.03 13.75
N PHE A 10 -12.39 -13.96 13.08
CA PHE A 10 -11.56 -13.15 12.19
C PHE A 10 -11.32 -11.72 12.70
N LEU A 11 -11.78 -11.37 13.91
CA LEU A 11 -11.73 -9.99 14.41
C LEU A 11 -10.30 -9.43 14.40
N ASN A 12 -9.36 -10.16 15.00
CA ASN A 12 -7.95 -9.73 15.05
C ASN A 12 -7.36 -9.54 13.65
N ARG A 13 -7.69 -10.44 12.72
CA ARG A 13 -7.21 -10.34 11.33
C ARG A 13 -7.73 -9.08 10.63
N VAL A 14 -8.99 -8.71 10.87
CA VAL A 14 -9.56 -7.48 10.30
C VAL A 14 -8.90 -6.25 10.91
N LEU A 15 -8.69 -6.23 12.23
CA LEU A 15 -7.99 -5.13 12.91
C LEU A 15 -6.55 -4.97 12.43
N ASP A 16 -5.83 -6.07 12.22
CA ASP A 16 -4.48 -6.06 11.67
C ASP A 16 -4.47 -5.49 10.24
N GLN A 17 -5.45 -5.85 9.42
CA GLN A 17 -5.60 -5.31 8.05
C GLN A 17 -5.91 -3.82 8.05
N GLU A 18 -6.78 -3.35 8.96
CA GLU A 18 -7.06 -1.91 9.10
C GLU A 18 -5.82 -1.13 9.55
N GLN A 19 -5.04 -1.68 10.48
CA GLN A 19 -3.80 -1.07 10.95
C GLN A 19 -2.77 -0.98 9.81
N GLN A 20 -2.58 -2.07 9.06
CA GLN A 20 -1.71 -2.08 7.88
C GLN A 20 -2.15 -1.05 6.84
N ALA A 21 -3.46 -0.93 6.57
CA ALA A 21 -3.97 0.07 5.64
C ALA A 21 -3.62 1.50 6.08
N ARG A 22 -3.72 1.81 7.39
CA ARG A 22 -3.34 3.12 7.92
C ARG A 22 -1.84 3.40 7.80
N GLU A 23 -1.00 2.40 8.09
CA GLU A 23 0.47 2.52 7.95
C GLU A 23 0.90 2.76 6.51
N LEU A 24 0.15 2.20 5.55
CA LEU A 24 0.33 2.42 4.12
C LEU A 24 -0.30 3.74 3.63
N GLY A 25 -0.88 4.55 4.53
CA GLY A 25 -1.45 5.86 4.23
C GLY A 25 -2.81 5.81 3.52
N VAL A 26 -3.53 4.69 3.62
CA VAL A 26 -4.90 4.59 3.09
C VAL A 26 -5.84 5.41 3.97
N THR A 27 -6.46 6.43 3.38
CA THR A 27 -7.36 7.38 4.07
C THR A 27 -8.82 7.27 3.64
N GLY A 28 -9.12 6.45 2.64
CA GLY A 28 -10.47 6.27 2.10
C GLY A 28 -10.60 4.96 1.32
N VAL A 29 -11.84 4.57 1.01
CA VAL A 29 -12.17 3.33 0.30
C VAL A 29 -13.11 3.61 -0.90
N PRO A 30 -13.09 2.79 -1.97
CA PRO A 30 -12.17 1.67 -2.21
C PRO A 30 -10.72 2.15 -2.42
N ALA A 31 -9.73 1.33 -2.08
CA ALA A 31 -8.33 1.66 -2.25
C ALA A 31 -7.57 0.50 -2.89
N MET A 32 -6.60 0.84 -3.73
CA MET A 32 -5.69 -0.11 -4.36
C MET A 32 -4.26 0.40 -4.24
N LEU A 33 -3.34 -0.48 -3.89
CA LEU A 33 -1.90 -0.21 -3.91
C LEU A 33 -1.33 -0.86 -5.17
N VAL A 34 -0.83 -0.05 -6.10
CA VAL A 34 -0.37 -0.51 -7.41
C VAL A 34 1.15 -0.48 -7.45
N GLY A 35 1.80 -1.64 -7.44
CA GLY A 35 3.25 -1.76 -7.40
C GLY A 35 3.72 -3.18 -7.04
N ASP A 36 5.02 -3.39 -7.12
CA ASP A 36 5.71 -4.64 -6.75
C ASP A 36 5.93 -4.76 -5.24
N ASP A 37 6.12 -3.63 -4.56
CA ASP A 37 6.32 -3.52 -3.11
C ASP A 37 5.35 -2.51 -2.51
N SER A 38 4.63 -2.92 -1.46
CA SER A 38 3.73 -2.08 -0.65
C SER A 38 4.35 -0.76 -0.17
N ALA A 39 5.65 -0.73 0.11
CA ALA A 39 6.35 0.48 0.55
C ALA A 39 6.56 1.51 -0.58
N THR A 40 6.55 1.05 -1.83
CA THR A 40 6.74 1.91 -3.02
C THR A 40 5.56 1.91 -3.98
N ALA A 41 4.46 1.24 -3.61
CA ALA A 41 3.26 1.15 -4.40
C ALA A 41 2.56 2.53 -4.50
N GLU A 42 2.01 2.81 -5.68
CA GLU A 42 1.20 3.99 -5.92
C GLU A 42 -0.21 3.76 -5.34
N PRO A 43 -0.66 4.59 -4.38
CA PRO A 43 -2.01 4.47 -3.85
C PRO A 43 -3.03 5.08 -4.82
N VAL A 44 -4.01 4.28 -5.24
CA VAL A 44 -5.20 4.72 -5.97
C VAL A 44 -6.37 4.66 -4.99
N ILE A 45 -6.86 5.83 -4.58
CA ILE A 45 -7.89 5.97 -3.54
C ILE A 45 -9.20 6.48 -4.15
N GLY A 46 -10.29 5.83 -3.78
CA GLY A 46 -11.64 6.13 -4.25
C GLY A 46 -12.03 5.42 -5.54
N ALA A 47 -13.27 5.62 -5.94
CA ALA A 47 -13.74 5.20 -7.26
C ALA A 47 -13.22 6.19 -8.31
N VAL A 48 -12.15 5.81 -9.00
CA VAL A 48 -11.50 6.64 -10.03
C VAL A 48 -11.91 6.21 -11.44
N PRO A 49 -11.81 7.10 -12.45
CA PRO A 49 -11.94 6.70 -13.86
C PRO A 49 -10.97 5.59 -14.23
N TYR A 50 -11.40 4.71 -15.14
CA TYR A 50 -10.59 3.55 -15.58
C TYR A 50 -9.20 3.97 -16.10
N ASP A 51 -9.14 5.04 -16.90
CA ASP A 51 -7.86 5.49 -17.48
C ASP A 51 -6.83 5.88 -16.42
N TRP A 52 -7.28 6.40 -15.27
CA TRP A 52 -6.37 6.76 -14.17
C TRP A 52 -5.76 5.52 -13.53
N LEU A 53 -6.60 4.52 -13.25
CA LEU A 53 -6.15 3.22 -12.75
C LEU A 53 -5.21 2.54 -13.75
N LYS A 54 -5.59 2.53 -15.03
CA LYS A 54 -4.78 1.98 -16.12
C LYS A 54 -3.39 2.61 -16.15
N SER A 55 -3.30 3.94 -16.11
CA SER A 55 -2.01 4.64 -16.10
C SER A 55 -1.17 4.32 -14.86
N ALA A 56 -1.78 4.15 -13.68
CA ALA A 56 -1.05 3.73 -12.49
C ALA A 56 -0.45 2.31 -12.64
N VAL A 57 -1.23 1.38 -13.21
CA VAL A 57 -0.76 0.01 -13.50
C VAL A 57 0.36 0.03 -14.54
N GLU A 58 0.22 0.80 -15.62
CA GLU A 58 1.27 0.92 -16.64
C GLU A 58 2.58 1.48 -16.07
N ARG A 59 2.51 2.50 -15.20
CA ARG A 59 3.71 3.02 -14.49
C ARG A 59 4.36 1.99 -13.58
N ALA A 60 3.57 1.17 -12.88
CA ALA A 60 4.10 0.10 -12.05
C ALA A 60 4.80 -0.97 -12.89
N LEU A 61 4.20 -1.39 -14.00
CA LEU A 61 4.79 -2.38 -14.91
C LEU A 61 6.04 -1.85 -15.62
N SER A 62 6.11 -0.55 -15.92
CA SER A 62 7.29 0.07 -16.52
C SER A 62 8.41 0.33 -15.50
N GLY A 63 8.21 0.01 -14.22
CA GLY A 63 9.16 0.28 -13.14
C GLY A 63 9.33 1.77 -12.80
N GLN A 64 8.44 2.64 -13.30
CA GLN A 64 8.48 4.10 -13.04
C GLN A 64 7.59 4.51 -11.85
N SER A 65 6.86 3.56 -11.26
CA SER A 65 6.01 3.83 -10.09
C SER A 65 6.86 4.34 -8.94
N LEU A 66 6.59 5.59 -8.54
CA LEU A 66 7.16 6.25 -7.36
C LEU A 66 8.67 6.04 -7.17
N ASP A 67 9.42 6.07 -8.28
CA ASP A 67 10.87 5.93 -8.30
C ASP A 67 11.59 6.89 -7.34
N TRP A 68 11.02 8.07 -7.13
CA TRP A 68 11.52 9.06 -6.18
C TRP A 68 11.43 8.58 -4.73
N ARG A 69 10.37 7.85 -4.33
CA ARG A 69 10.25 7.23 -3.00
C ARG A 69 11.25 6.11 -2.81
N ARG A 70 11.41 5.24 -3.83
CA ARG A 70 12.42 4.17 -3.81
C ARG A 70 13.84 4.73 -3.64
N ARG A 71 14.17 5.82 -4.33
CA ARG A 71 15.45 6.53 -4.17
C ARG A 71 15.60 7.14 -2.78
N ALA A 72 14.57 7.84 -2.28
CA ALA A 72 14.57 8.45 -0.95
C ALA A 72 14.78 7.41 0.16
N LEU A 73 14.05 6.29 0.14
CA LEU A 73 14.20 5.19 1.09
C LEU A 73 15.60 4.56 1.05
N ARG A 74 16.13 4.28 -0.15
CA ARG A 74 17.51 3.77 -0.30
C ARG A 74 18.58 4.73 0.20
N SER A 75 18.33 6.05 0.12
CA SER A 75 19.24 7.06 0.67
C SER A 75 19.17 7.13 2.20
N ALA A 76 17.97 7.07 2.77
CA ALA A 76 17.76 7.07 4.22
C ALA A 76 18.42 5.84 4.88
N ILE A 77 18.21 4.63 4.34
CA ILE A 77 18.83 3.40 4.88
C ILE A 77 20.36 3.47 4.86
N ARG A 78 20.96 4.03 3.80
CA ARG A 78 22.41 4.20 3.70
C ARG A 78 22.98 5.18 4.74
N LEU A 79 22.22 6.20 5.11
CA LEU A 79 22.61 7.15 6.15
C LEU A 79 22.55 6.49 7.54
N THR A 80 21.53 5.67 7.80
CA THR A 80 21.38 4.96 9.07
C THR A 80 22.52 3.96 9.32
N ASN A 81 22.97 3.23 8.29
CA ASN A 81 24.08 2.25 8.41
C ASN A 81 25.49 2.89 8.50
N ARG A 82 25.62 4.21 8.36
CA ARG A 82 26.90 4.92 8.54
C ARG A 82 27.07 5.50 9.95
N GLN A 83 26.04 5.42 10.78
CA GLN A 83 26.03 5.97 12.15
C GLN A 83 26.01 4.88 13.24
N ALA A 84 26.15 3.61 12.88
CA ALA A 84 26.34 2.47 13.77
C ALA A 84 27.76 1.93 13.62
#